data_AF-A0A6J4GWN4-F1
#
_entry.id   AF-A0A6J4GWN4-F1
#
_cell.length_a   1.000
_cell.length_b   1.000
_cell.length_c   1.000
_cell.angle_alpha   90.00
_cell.angle_beta   90.00
_cell.angle_gamma   90.00
#
_symmetry.space_group_name_H-M   'P 1'
#
loop_
_entity.id
_entity.type
_entity.pdbx_description
1 polymer ?
#
loop_
_entity_poly.entity_id
_entity_poly.type
_entity_poly.pdbx_seq_one_letter_code
_entity_poly.pdbx_strand_id
1 'polypeptide(L)'
;MNKILILFIFSQIAFAQKTIVKTSLHFSGKINKYPIEMTIEFIQGQDSVSGSYYYLKNSKDMPIFTKGTYKAGQIKLEETTYTAAKKGNVPAKTGSFVLQLDNEHKLSGIWQNVKKDKKFDATLTCLEDLSVFNPKNYTYKLNPHKGKAENMNGELADNFLISKLDIFNAKKEKVQTLSGFNKAIYEKDAAVELEDLNFDGLLDIKIPIYFPDRIKYDGGFLYFVYDKTKKQFIRNTKLEELEYLHFDQRNKEFIKYEADGNGNETDSYYKWSNNNFYLIKKVESFEDSDKTTYTEYEIKNNKSVKVKQYQK
;
A
#
# COMPACT_ATOMS: atom_id res chain seq x y z
N MET A 1 -10.69 -56.80 -37.44
CA MET A 1 -10.16 -56.37 -36.12
C MET A 1 -9.77 -54.90 -36.22
N ASN A 2 -10.69 -53.99 -35.88
CA ASN A 2 -10.41 -52.56 -35.89
C ASN A 2 -10.16 -52.10 -34.45
N LYS A 3 -8.90 -51.77 -34.14
CA LYS A 3 -8.52 -51.15 -32.87
C LYS A 3 -8.80 -49.66 -32.95
N ILE A 4 -9.74 -49.18 -32.16
CA ILE A 4 -9.97 -47.75 -31.93
C ILE A 4 -8.94 -47.29 -30.88
N LEU A 5 -8.06 -46.39 -31.30
CA LEU A 5 -7.10 -45.72 -30.42
C LEU A 5 -7.78 -44.49 -29.81
N ILE A 6 -8.12 -44.55 -28.53
CA ILE A 6 -8.64 -43.39 -27.78
C ILE A 6 -7.44 -42.61 -27.25
N LEU A 7 -7.18 -41.45 -27.84
CA LEU A 7 -6.19 -40.49 -27.33
C LEU A 7 -6.81 -39.71 -26.17
N PHE A 8 -6.38 -40.00 -24.94
CA PHE A 8 -6.67 -39.14 -23.79
C PHE A 8 -5.79 -37.89 -23.85
N ILE A 9 -6.35 -36.77 -24.32
CA ILE A 9 -5.73 -35.46 -24.18
C ILE A 9 -5.92 -35.04 -22.73
N PHE A 10 -4.90 -35.28 -21.90
CA PHE A 10 -4.77 -34.62 -20.61
C PHE A 10 -4.55 -33.13 -20.86
N SER A 11 -5.63 -32.36 -20.92
CA SER A 11 -5.54 -30.92 -20.76
C SER A 11 -5.03 -30.66 -19.35
N GLN A 12 -3.81 -30.14 -19.25
CA GLN A 12 -3.33 -29.57 -18.00
C GLN A 12 -4.24 -28.39 -17.69
N ILE A 13 -5.23 -28.62 -16.82
CA ILE A 13 -6.00 -27.54 -16.21
C ILE A 13 -5.01 -26.80 -15.31
N ALA A 14 -4.33 -25.82 -15.89
CA ALA A 14 -3.55 -24.86 -15.14
C ALA A 14 -4.55 -24.12 -14.24
N PHE A 15 -4.56 -24.45 -12.96
CA PHE A 15 -5.25 -23.65 -11.96
C PHE A 15 -4.63 -22.26 -12.00
N ALA A 16 -5.29 -21.33 -12.70
CA ALA A 16 -4.89 -19.94 -12.74
C ALA A 16 -4.98 -19.41 -11.30
N GLN A 17 -3.83 -19.06 -10.72
CA GLN A 17 -3.78 -18.48 -9.40
C GLN A 17 -4.60 -17.18 -9.40
N LYS A 18 -5.55 -17.08 -8.48
CA LYS A 18 -6.40 -15.90 -8.35
C LYS A 18 -5.55 -14.72 -7.86
N THR A 19 -5.65 -13.59 -8.53
CA THR A 19 -4.99 -12.36 -8.12
C THR A 19 -5.51 -11.92 -6.74
N ILE A 20 -4.59 -11.67 -5.82
CA ILE A 20 -4.87 -11.06 -4.52
C ILE A 20 -5.06 -9.57 -4.74
N VAL A 21 -6.13 -9.00 -4.20
CA VAL A 21 -6.40 -7.56 -4.32
C VAL A 21 -6.48 -6.99 -2.92
N LYS A 22 -5.61 -6.04 -2.62
CA LYS A 22 -5.61 -5.28 -1.39
C LYS A 22 -6.06 -3.86 -1.66
N THR A 23 -6.87 -3.29 -0.78
CA THR A 23 -7.32 -1.90 -0.87
C THR A 23 -7.05 -1.21 0.46
N SER A 24 -6.23 -0.17 0.44
CA SER A 24 -6.04 0.74 1.56
C SER A 24 -7.02 1.91 1.42
N LEU A 25 -7.91 2.07 2.39
CA LEU A 25 -8.80 3.22 2.50
C LEU A 25 -8.43 4.07 3.71
N HIS A 26 -8.51 5.38 3.54
CA HIS A 26 -8.17 6.35 4.57
C HIS A 26 -9.43 7.02 5.10
N PHE A 27 -9.49 7.21 6.40
CA PHE A 27 -10.64 7.76 7.10
C PHE A 27 -10.19 8.89 8.02
N SER A 28 -10.96 9.97 8.04
CA SER A 28 -10.79 11.07 9.00
C SER A 28 -12.04 11.25 9.83
N GLY A 29 -11.85 11.55 11.11
CA GLY A 29 -12.98 11.64 12.04
C GLY A 29 -12.54 11.82 13.48
N LYS A 30 -13.28 11.20 14.39
CA LYS A 30 -13.05 11.36 15.83
C LYS A 30 -13.48 10.14 16.63
N ILE A 31 -12.84 9.98 17.79
CA ILE A 31 -13.31 9.18 18.93
C ILE A 31 -13.73 10.17 20.02
N ASN A 32 -15.03 10.27 20.30
CA ASN A 32 -15.62 11.30 21.14
C ASN A 32 -15.18 12.71 20.69
N LYS A 33 -14.31 13.38 21.45
CA LYS A 33 -13.78 14.72 21.16
C LYS A 33 -12.38 14.72 20.54
N TYR A 34 -11.78 13.55 20.37
CA TYR A 34 -10.40 13.39 19.94
C TYR A 34 -10.36 13.10 18.44
N PRO A 35 -9.83 14.02 17.61
CA PRO A 35 -9.74 13.81 16.18
C PRO A 35 -8.69 12.74 15.85
N ILE A 36 -9.03 11.87 14.90
CA ILE A 36 -8.16 10.78 14.45
C ILE A 36 -8.17 10.66 12.92
N GLU A 37 -7.07 10.11 12.41
CA GLU A 37 -6.98 9.59 11.04
C GLU A 37 -6.63 8.11 11.10
N MET A 38 -7.29 7.31 10.26
CA MET A 38 -7.23 5.85 10.28
C MET A 38 -7.06 5.32 8.86
N THR A 39 -6.13 4.40 8.68
CA THR A 39 -6.02 3.59 7.45
C THR A 39 -6.55 2.19 7.74
N ILE A 40 -7.37 1.64 6.85
CA ILE A 40 -7.82 0.25 6.89
C ILE A 40 -7.49 -0.42 5.55
N GLU A 41 -6.75 -1.52 5.60
CA GLU A 41 -6.49 -2.40 4.49
C GLU A 41 -7.53 -3.53 4.45
N PHE A 42 -8.16 -3.69 3.29
CA PHE A 42 -9.11 -4.75 2.97
C PHE A 42 -8.49 -5.71 1.96
N ILE A 43 -8.69 -7.01 2.16
CA ILE A 43 -8.26 -8.04 1.20
C ILE A 43 -9.51 -8.64 0.54
N GLN A 44 -9.61 -8.53 -0.79
CA GLN A 44 -10.80 -8.97 -1.51
C GLN A 44 -11.06 -10.48 -1.32
N GLY A 45 -12.26 -10.81 -0.82
CA GLY A 45 -12.67 -12.19 -0.57
C GLY A 45 -12.15 -12.78 0.74
N GLN A 46 -11.57 -11.96 1.62
CA GLN A 46 -11.24 -12.35 2.99
C GLN A 46 -11.98 -11.44 3.97
N ASP A 47 -12.33 -11.98 5.14
CA ASP A 47 -12.92 -11.21 6.24
C ASP A 47 -11.84 -10.46 7.04
N SER A 48 -10.56 -10.78 6.87
CA SER A 48 -9.46 -10.15 7.61
C SER A 48 -9.22 -8.71 7.14
N VAL A 49 -9.09 -7.80 8.11
CA VAL A 49 -8.67 -6.42 7.87
C VAL A 49 -7.55 -6.04 8.82
N SER A 50 -6.68 -5.15 8.38
CA SER A 50 -5.63 -4.57 9.21
C SER A 50 -5.56 -3.07 9.00
N GLY A 51 -4.85 -2.36 9.87
CA GLY A 51 -4.80 -0.92 9.76
C GLY A 51 -3.96 -0.27 10.85
N SER A 52 -4.07 1.05 10.88
CA SER A 52 -3.53 1.86 11.96
C SER A 52 -4.31 3.15 12.08
N TYR A 53 -4.18 3.85 13.20
CA TYR A 53 -4.70 5.19 13.35
C TYR A 53 -3.84 6.04 14.27
N TYR A 54 -4.01 7.35 14.17
CA TYR A 54 -3.28 8.35 14.95
C TYR A 54 -4.23 9.38 15.52
N TYR A 55 -3.87 9.97 16.66
CA TYR A 55 -4.56 11.14 17.21
C TYR A 55 -3.92 12.41 16.68
N LEU A 56 -4.69 13.26 15.99
CA LEU A 56 -4.15 14.48 15.37
C LEU A 56 -3.63 15.53 16.36
N LYS A 57 -4.10 15.49 17.62
CA LYS A 57 -3.70 16.44 18.67
C LYS A 57 -2.57 15.94 19.58
N ASN A 58 -2.19 14.67 19.48
CA ASN A 58 -1.08 14.14 20.27
C ASN A 58 0.19 14.15 19.42
N SER A 59 1.26 14.73 19.94
CA SER A 59 2.58 14.80 19.32
C SER A 59 3.31 13.45 19.26
N LYS A 60 2.59 12.33 19.35
CA LYS A 60 3.18 11.00 19.18
C LYS A 60 3.04 10.64 17.71
N ASP A 61 4.17 10.61 17.02
CA ASP A 61 4.25 10.23 15.61
C ASP A 61 4.09 8.73 15.36
N MET A 62 3.91 7.91 16.40
CA MET A 62 3.73 6.46 16.24
C MET A 62 2.28 6.05 16.03
N PRO A 63 2.00 5.20 15.01
CA PRO A 63 0.67 4.64 14.79
C PRO A 63 0.24 3.77 15.96
N ILE A 64 -1.07 3.74 16.19
CA ILE A 64 -1.72 2.66 16.94
C ILE A 64 -2.20 1.65 15.91
N PHE A 65 -1.59 0.47 15.90
CA PHE A 65 -1.93 -0.59 14.95
C PHE A 65 -3.24 -1.27 15.32
N THR A 66 -4.00 -1.64 14.29
CA THR A 66 -5.26 -2.34 14.43
C THR A 66 -5.31 -3.58 13.54
N LYS A 67 -5.95 -4.64 14.03
CA LYS A 67 -6.25 -5.85 13.26
C LYS A 67 -7.61 -6.39 13.64
N GLY A 68 -8.30 -7.04 12.71
CA GLY A 68 -9.54 -7.73 13.02
C GLY A 68 -10.31 -8.16 11.78
N THR A 69 -11.63 -7.97 11.79
CA THR A 69 -12.52 -8.56 10.77
C THR A 69 -13.53 -7.57 10.22
N TYR A 70 -13.83 -7.66 8.93
CA TYR A 70 -14.95 -7.04 8.27
C TYR A 70 -15.95 -8.09 7.78
N LYS A 71 -17.18 -8.07 8.32
CA LYS A 71 -18.24 -9.01 7.96
C LYS A 71 -19.60 -8.35 8.03
N ALA A 72 -20.41 -8.51 6.98
CA ALA A 72 -21.78 -8.01 6.89
C ALA A 72 -21.91 -6.51 7.26
N GLY A 73 -21.03 -5.66 6.73
CA GLY A 73 -21.03 -4.22 6.99
C GLY A 73 -20.37 -3.80 8.31
N GLN A 74 -20.06 -4.74 9.20
CA GLN A 74 -19.45 -4.46 10.49
C GLN A 74 -17.94 -4.73 10.48
N ILE A 75 -17.16 -3.74 10.93
CA ILE A 75 -15.72 -3.83 11.18
C ILE A 75 -15.49 -3.97 12.69
N LYS A 76 -14.74 -5.00 13.08
CA LYS A 76 -14.23 -5.19 14.46
C LYS A 76 -12.72 -5.11 14.42
N LEU A 77 -12.13 -4.22 15.21
CA LEU A 77 -10.68 -4.03 15.27
C LEU A 77 -10.19 -4.11 16.71
N GLU A 78 -9.09 -4.78 16.94
CA GLU A 78 -8.34 -4.75 18.19
C GLU A 78 -7.13 -3.86 18.03
N GLU A 79 -6.92 -2.97 19.00
CA GLU A 79 -5.73 -2.13 19.05
C GLU A 79 -4.57 -2.86 19.70
N THR A 80 -3.41 -2.79 19.07
CA THR A 80 -2.16 -3.24 19.65
C THR A 80 -1.20 -2.07 19.75
N THR A 81 -0.71 -1.82 20.97
CA THR A 81 0.41 -0.91 21.20
C THR A 81 1.59 -1.68 21.76
N TYR A 82 2.79 -1.16 21.57
CA TYR A 82 3.99 -1.75 22.13
C TYR A 82 4.39 -1.02 23.41
N THR A 83 4.56 -1.77 24.48
CA THR A 83 5.02 -1.24 25.77
C THR A 83 6.43 -1.72 26.06
N ALA A 84 7.31 -0.80 26.46
CA ALA A 84 8.67 -1.15 26.83
C ALA A 84 8.68 -2.06 28.06
N ALA A 85 9.30 -3.23 27.96
CA ALA A 85 9.55 -4.14 29.06
C ALA A 85 11.05 -4.50 29.12
N LYS A 86 11.48 -5.13 30.23
CA LYS A 86 12.90 -5.48 30.46
C LYS A 86 13.55 -6.35 29.38
N LYS A 87 12.75 -7.09 28.59
CA LYS A 87 13.21 -7.98 27.50
C LYS A 87 12.87 -7.44 26.11
N GLY A 88 12.55 -6.16 25.99
CA GLY A 88 12.10 -5.53 24.76
C GLY A 88 10.63 -5.12 24.79
N ASN A 89 10.15 -4.67 23.64
CA ASN A 89 8.78 -4.19 23.49
C ASN A 89 7.79 -5.36 23.45
N VAL A 90 6.78 -5.33 24.33
CA VAL A 90 5.73 -6.35 24.39
C VAL A 90 4.43 -5.77 23.83
N PRO A 91 3.76 -6.47 22.89
CA PRO A 91 2.46 -6.05 22.38
C PRO A 91 1.41 -6.16 23.49
N ALA A 92 0.62 -5.09 23.65
CA ALA A 92 -0.46 -5.03 24.62
C ALA A 92 -1.73 -4.50 23.94
N LYS A 93 -2.84 -5.21 24.16
CA LYS A 93 -4.17 -4.77 23.72
C LYS A 93 -4.63 -3.58 24.56
N THR A 94 -4.92 -2.44 23.93
CA THR A 94 -5.32 -1.20 24.64
C THR A 94 -6.77 -0.84 24.49
N GLY A 95 -7.38 -1.24 23.38
CA GLY A 95 -8.73 -0.89 23.02
C GLY A 95 -9.25 -1.74 21.88
N SER A 96 -10.49 -1.49 21.49
CA SER A 96 -11.12 -2.13 20.34
C SER A 96 -12.18 -1.23 19.73
N PHE A 97 -12.37 -1.34 18.43
CA PHE A 97 -13.45 -0.71 17.70
C PHE A 97 -14.50 -1.75 17.30
N VAL A 98 -15.77 -1.34 17.33
CA VAL A 98 -16.87 -1.98 16.62
C VAL A 98 -17.55 -0.89 15.80
N LEU A 99 -17.34 -0.91 14.48
CA LEU A 99 -17.78 0.11 13.54
C LEU A 99 -18.71 -0.50 12.49
N GLN A 100 -19.67 0.27 12.02
CA GLN A 100 -20.51 -0.02 10.86
C GLN A 100 -20.03 0.82 9.69
N LEU A 101 -19.77 0.17 8.57
CA LEU A 101 -19.47 0.81 7.29
C LEU A 101 -20.78 0.95 6.50
N ASP A 102 -21.19 2.18 6.25
CA ASP A 102 -22.41 2.45 5.48
C ASP A 102 -22.16 2.52 3.95
N ASN A 103 -23.23 2.76 3.19
CA ASN A 103 -23.16 2.85 1.73
C ASN A 103 -22.40 4.08 1.22
N GLU A 104 -22.25 5.11 2.05
CA GLU A 104 -21.43 6.30 1.79
C GLU A 104 -19.98 6.11 2.26
N HIS A 105 -19.62 4.90 2.67
CA HIS A 105 -18.32 4.53 3.24
C HIS A 105 -17.95 5.36 4.48
N LYS A 106 -18.95 5.77 5.27
CA LYS A 106 -18.72 6.31 6.61
C LYS A 106 -18.65 5.17 7.62
N LEU A 107 -17.80 5.35 8.62
CA LEU A 107 -17.66 4.45 9.75
C LEU A 107 -18.32 5.08 10.97
N SER A 108 -19.25 4.38 11.59
CA SER A 108 -19.88 4.81 12.84
C SER A 108 -19.97 3.67 13.85
N GLY A 109 -19.71 3.94 15.12
CA GLY A 109 -19.81 2.90 16.15
C GLY A 109 -19.11 3.29 17.43
N ILE A 110 -18.50 2.30 18.08
CA ILE A 110 -17.95 2.45 19.44
C ILE A 110 -16.48 2.07 19.45
N TRP A 111 -15.69 2.89 20.12
CA TRP A 111 -14.39 2.52 20.65
C TRP A 111 -14.51 2.18 22.14
N GLN A 112 -13.87 1.10 22.59
CA GLN A 112 -13.85 0.68 23.99
C GLN A 112 -12.41 0.55 24.49
N ASN A 113 -12.14 1.14 25.66
CA ASN A 113 -10.86 0.96 26.35
C ASN A 113 -10.85 -0.34 27.16
N VAL A 114 -9.81 -1.15 27.00
CA VAL A 114 -9.69 -2.43 27.73
C VAL A 114 -9.50 -2.26 29.24
N LYS A 115 -8.86 -1.18 29.70
CA LYS A 115 -8.50 -0.99 31.12
C LYS A 115 -9.58 -0.31 31.96
N LYS A 116 -10.37 0.57 31.36
CA LYS A 116 -11.26 1.49 32.09
C LYS A 116 -12.76 1.21 31.88
N ASP A 117 -13.09 0.18 31.10
CA ASP A 117 -14.44 -0.12 30.61
C ASP A 117 -15.21 1.10 30.05
N LYS A 118 -14.47 2.11 29.58
CA LYS A 118 -15.03 3.31 28.98
C LYS A 118 -15.30 3.06 27.51
N LYS A 119 -16.49 3.44 27.08
CA LYS A 119 -16.94 3.41 25.68
C LYS A 119 -17.09 4.84 25.16
N PHE A 120 -16.66 5.07 23.93
CA PHE A 120 -16.74 6.35 23.26
C PHE A 120 -17.28 6.16 21.85
N ASP A 121 -18.13 7.07 21.40
CA ASP A 121 -18.59 7.07 20.02
C ASP A 121 -17.42 7.34 19.08
N ALA A 122 -17.36 6.60 17.98
CA ALA A 122 -16.40 6.77 16.90
C ALA A 122 -17.15 7.06 15.61
N THR A 123 -16.78 8.13 14.92
CA THR A 123 -17.37 8.53 13.63
C THR A 123 -16.26 8.97 12.69
N LEU A 124 -16.14 8.33 11.54
CA LEU A 124 -15.15 8.65 10.52
C LEU A 124 -15.79 8.67 9.12
N THR A 125 -15.18 9.43 8.22
CA THR A 125 -15.56 9.55 6.81
C THR A 125 -14.38 9.11 5.96
N CYS A 126 -14.64 8.27 4.95
CA CYS A 126 -13.65 7.88 3.94
C CYS A 126 -13.15 9.12 3.19
N LEU A 127 -11.84 9.21 2.98
CA LEU A 127 -11.20 10.30 2.26
C LEU A 127 -11.22 10.07 0.76
N GLU A 128 -11.21 8.80 0.33
CA GLU A 128 -11.31 8.45 -1.08
C GLU A 128 -12.74 8.67 -1.64
N ASP A 129 -12.81 9.24 -2.84
CA ASP A 129 -14.02 9.39 -3.63
C ASP A 129 -14.35 8.08 -4.37
N LEU A 130 -14.99 7.19 -3.63
CA LEU A 130 -15.46 5.90 -4.14
C LEU A 130 -16.70 6.01 -5.05
N SER A 131 -17.19 7.22 -5.34
CA SER A 131 -18.26 7.43 -6.33
C SER A 131 -17.72 7.42 -7.76
N VAL A 132 -16.48 7.88 -7.95
CA VAL A 132 -15.79 7.88 -9.25
C VAL A 132 -15.21 6.49 -9.55
N PHE A 133 -14.56 5.87 -8.56
CA PHE A 133 -13.96 4.55 -8.70
C PHE A 133 -14.11 3.74 -7.41
N ASN A 134 -14.93 2.68 -7.45
CA ASN A 134 -15.09 1.77 -6.32
C ASN A 134 -14.47 0.40 -6.63
N PRO A 135 -13.45 -0.05 -5.90
CA PRO A 135 -12.74 -1.29 -6.19
C PRO A 135 -13.64 -2.53 -6.08
N LYS A 136 -14.73 -2.47 -5.31
CA LYS A 136 -15.70 -3.57 -5.20
C LYS A 136 -16.42 -3.88 -6.52
N ASN A 137 -16.46 -2.91 -7.43
CA ASN A 137 -17.13 -3.03 -8.73
C ASN A 137 -16.20 -3.56 -9.82
N TYR A 138 -14.94 -3.88 -9.49
CA TYR A 138 -13.95 -4.34 -10.43
C TYR A 138 -13.33 -5.68 -10.01
N THR A 139 -12.81 -6.39 -10.99
CA THR A 139 -11.99 -7.59 -10.78
C THR A 139 -10.69 -7.42 -11.54
N TYR A 140 -9.61 -7.89 -10.93
CA TYR A 140 -8.24 -7.72 -11.40
C TYR A 140 -7.68 -9.10 -11.73
N LYS A 141 -7.07 -9.23 -12.90
CA LYS A 141 -6.41 -10.46 -13.34
C LYS A 141 -5.00 -10.16 -13.79
N LEU A 142 -4.04 -10.38 -12.91
CA LEU A 142 -2.63 -10.49 -13.26
C LEU A 142 -2.41 -11.78 -14.06
N ASN A 143 -1.53 -11.70 -15.05
CA ASN A 143 -1.19 -12.83 -15.90
C ASN A 143 0.25 -13.29 -15.61
N PRO A 144 0.46 -14.10 -14.56
CA PRO A 144 1.75 -14.68 -14.27
C PRO A 144 2.10 -15.77 -15.28
N HIS A 145 3.38 -15.89 -15.63
CA HIS A 145 3.92 -16.94 -16.49
C HIS A 145 5.34 -17.28 -16.04
N LYS A 146 5.80 -18.49 -16.38
CA LYS A 146 7.21 -18.84 -16.17
C LYS A 146 8.05 -18.14 -17.24
N GLY A 147 9.19 -17.59 -16.84
CA GLY A 147 10.14 -16.96 -17.74
C GLY A 147 11.50 -16.82 -17.09
N LYS A 148 12.41 -16.14 -17.77
CA LYS A 148 13.74 -15.83 -17.22
C LYS A 148 13.82 -14.37 -16.83
N ALA A 149 14.32 -14.11 -15.63
CA ALA A 149 14.69 -12.77 -15.18
C ALA A 149 16.19 -12.71 -14.93
N GLU A 150 16.77 -11.56 -15.24
CA GLU A 150 18.17 -11.25 -14.94
C GLU A 150 18.33 -11.01 -13.44
N ASN A 151 19.34 -11.61 -12.85
CA ASN A 151 19.72 -11.39 -11.45
C ASN A 151 20.74 -10.24 -11.31
N MET A 152 21.18 -9.96 -10.08
CA MET A 152 22.15 -8.88 -9.83
C MET A 152 23.50 -9.06 -10.55
N ASN A 153 23.85 -10.27 -10.98
CA ASN A 153 25.09 -10.58 -11.70
C ASN A 153 24.92 -10.58 -13.23
N GLY A 154 23.73 -10.28 -13.73
CA GLY A 154 23.42 -10.32 -15.15
C GLY A 154 23.04 -11.70 -15.69
N GLU A 155 22.86 -12.69 -14.81
CA GLU A 155 22.55 -14.06 -15.20
C GLU A 155 21.04 -14.28 -15.27
N LEU A 156 20.59 -15.04 -16.27
CA LEU A 156 19.18 -15.34 -16.46
C LEU A 156 18.75 -16.59 -15.66
N ALA A 157 17.93 -16.39 -14.64
CA ALA A 157 17.37 -17.45 -13.80
C ALA A 157 15.86 -17.64 -14.01
N ASP A 158 15.38 -18.87 -13.83
CA ASP A 158 13.96 -19.20 -13.93
C ASP A 158 13.17 -18.51 -12.81
N ASN A 159 12.16 -17.74 -13.19
CA ASN A 159 11.32 -16.96 -12.31
C ASN A 159 9.85 -17.01 -12.77
N PHE A 160 8.95 -16.55 -11.91
CA PHE A 160 7.60 -16.19 -12.33
C PHE A 160 7.57 -14.71 -12.67
N LEU A 161 7.07 -14.41 -13.86
CA LEU A 161 6.99 -13.07 -14.41
C LEU A 161 5.54 -12.66 -14.59
N ILE A 162 5.27 -11.37 -14.49
CA ILE A 162 4.01 -10.75 -14.88
C ILE A 162 4.23 -9.84 -16.08
N SER A 163 3.30 -9.89 -17.05
CA SER A 163 3.41 -9.08 -18.28
C SER A 163 2.23 -8.14 -18.53
N LYS A 164 1.10 -8.40 -17.86
CA LYS A 164 -0.09 -7.56 -17.93
C LYS A 164 -1.04 -7.76 -16.75
N LEU A 165 -1.83 -6.74 -16.50
CA LEU A 165 -2.99 -6.75 -15.62
C LEU A 165 -4.24 -6.41 -16.44
N ASP A 166 -5.20 -7.34 -16.50
CA ASP A 166 -6.52 -7.08 -17.10
C ASP A 166 -7.51 -6.65 -16.00
N ILE A 167 -8.26 -5.57 -16.24
CA ILE A 167 -9.25 -5.01 -15.31
C ILE A 167 -10.64 -5.19 -15.92
N PHE A 168 -11.56 -5.75 -15.14
CA PHE A 168 -12.93 -6.05 -15.55
C PHE A 168 -13.93 -5.32 -14.67
N ASN A 169 -15.03 -4.83 -15.23
CA ASN A 169 -16.14 -4.27 -14.47
C ASN A 169 -17.02 -5.36 -13.85
N ALA A 170 -18.07 -4.97 -13.12
CA ALA A 170 -19.03 -5.87 -12.49
C ALA A 170 -19.78 -6.78 -13.49
N LYS A 171 -19.89 -6.38 -14.76
CA LYS A 171 -20.47 -7.19 -15.85
C LYS A 171 -19.46 -8.17 -16.47
N LYS A 172 -18.24 -8.25 -15.92
CA LYS A 172 -17.10 -9.04 -16.43
C LYS A 172 -16.60 -8.58 -17.81
N GLU A 173 -16.94 -7.35 -18.21
CA GLU A 173 -16.41 -6.75 -19.43
C GLU A 173 -15.03 -6.17 -19.11
N LYS A 174 -14.06 -6.43 -19.98
CA LYS A 174 -12.71 -5.89 -19.81
C LYS A 174 -12.72 -4.40 -20.13
N VAL A 175 -12.41 -3.57 -19.14
CA VAL A 175 -12.41 -2.10 -19.26
C VAL A 175 -11.02 -1.55 -19.54
N GLN A 176 -9.95 -2.24 -19.12
CA GLN A 176 -8.58 -1.83 -19.37
C GLN A 176 -7.63 -3.03 -19.33
N THR A 177 -6.54 -2.97 -20.09
CA THR A 177 -5.36 -3.83 -19.95
C THR A 177 -4.16 -2.93 -19.67
N LEU A 178 -3.47 -3.15 -18.55
CA LEU A 178 -2.17 -2.53 -18.26
C LEU A 178 -1.08 -3.49 -18.70
N SER A 179 -0.13 -3.01 -19.51
CA SER A 179 0.93 -3.85 -20.10
C SER A 179 2.21 -3.02 -20.33
N GLY A 180 3.18 -3.56 -21.08
CA GLY A 180 4.48 -2.92 -21.32
C GLY A 180 5.51 -3.18 -20.22
N PHE A 181 5.28 -4.20 -19.39
CA PHE A 181 6.21 -4.66 -18.38
C PHE A 181 6.41 -6.17 -18.54
N ASN A 182 7.54 -6.66 -18.03
CA ASN A 182 7.80 -8.08 -17.84
C ASN A 182 8.70 -8.20 -16.61
N LYS A 183 8.09 -8.35 -15.43
CA LYS A 183 8.80 -8.22 -14.14
C LYS A 183 8.63 -9.48 -13.31
N ALA A 184 9.67 -9.84 -12.57
CA ALA A 184 9.60 -10.94 -11.64
C ALA A 184 8.67 -10.59 -10.46
N ILE A 185 7.99 -11.59 -9.96
CA ILE A 185 7.22 -11.54 -8.72
C ILE A 185 7.76 -12.59 -7.76
N TYR A 186 7.60 -12.34 -6.46
CA TYR A 186 8.00 -13.32 -5.46
C TYR A 186 7.11 -14.57 -5.60
N GLU A 187 7.74 -15.72 -5.88
CA GLU A 187 7.08 -16.99 -6.15
C GLU A 187 5.89 -16.85 -7.11
N LYS A 188 4.66 -17.10 -6.65
CA LYS A 188 3.45 -16.96 -7.48
C LYS A 188 2.47 -15.92 -6.91
N ASP A 189 2.94 -15.05 -6.04
CA ASP A 189 2.09 -14.10 -5.32
C ASP A 189 1.70 -12.91 -6.20
N ALA A 190 0.77 -13.18 -7.11
CA ALA A 190 0.17 -12.16 -7.96
C ALA A 190 -0.77 -11.28 -7.12
N ALA A 191 -0.26 -10.15 -6.65
CA ALA A 191 -1.01 -9.16 -5.88
C ALA A 191 -1.18 -7.84 -6.63
N VAL A 192 -2.30 -7.18 -6.39
CA VAL A 192 -2.58 -5.80 -6.80
C VAL A 192 -2.96 -5.03 -5.53
N GLU A 193 -2.34 -3.88 -5.32
CA GLU A 193 -2.62 -3.01 -4.20
C GLU A 193 -3.23 -1.70 -4.71
N LEU A 194 -4.31 -1.26 -4.07
CA LEU A 194 -5.06 -0.06 -4.39
C LEU A 194 -4.91 0.94 -3.26
N GLU A 195 -4.39 2.12 -3.57
CA GLU A 195 -4.07 3.19 -2.62
C GLU A 195 -4.04 4.53 -3.39
N ASP A 196 -4.37 5.64 -2.74
CA ASP A 196 -4.24 6.99 -3.31
C ASP A 196 -2.76 7.41 -3.30
N LEU A 197 -2.08 7.32 -4.46
CA LEU A 197 -0.64 7.55 -4.56
C LEU A 197 -0.29 9.04 -4.76
N ASN A 198 -1.26 9.83 -5.26
CA ASN A 198 -1.07 11.24 -5.59
C ASN A 198 -1.84 12.20 -4.67
N PHE A 199 -2.53 11.67 -3.67
CA PHE A 199 -3.31 12.40 -2.66
C PHE A 199 -4.49 13.18 -3.23
N ASP A 200 -5.05 12.72 -4.35
CA ASP A 200 -6.16 13.37 -5.06
C ASP A 200 -7.55 12.85 -4.68
N GLY A 201 -7.59 11.88 -3.75
CA GLY A 201 -8.78 11.20 -3.27
C GLY A 201 -9.24 10.05 -4.16
N LEU A 202 -8.50 9.66 -5.21
CA LEU A 202 -8.81 8.45 -5.97
C LEU A 202 -7.81 7.35 -5.71
N LEU A 203 -8.31 6.12 -5.74
CA LEU A 203 -7.46 4.94 -5.69
C LEU A 203 -6.73 4.76 -7.01
N ASP A 204 -5.42 4.60 -6.89
CA ASP A 204 -4.51 4.21 -7.95
C ASP A 204 -4.18 2.71 -7.81
N ILE A 205 -3.30 2.20 -8.69
CA ILE A 205 -2.83 0.82 -8.66
C ILE A 205 -1.33 0.80 -8.42
N LYS A 206 -0.87 -0.05 -7.50
CA LYS A 206 0.52 -0.51 -7.45
C LYS A 206 0.59 -2.04 -7.48
N ILE A 207 1.61 -2.57 -8.15
CA ILE A 207 1.81 -4.02 -8.33
C ILE A 207 3.19 -4.37 -7.76
N PRO A 208 3.27 -5.17 -6.68
CA PRO A 208 4.55 -5.59 -6.13
C PRO A 208 5.37 -6.36 -7.17
N ILE A 209 6.66 -6.05 -7.24
CA ILE A 209 7.64 -6.75 -8.07
C ILE A 209 8.86 -7.14 -7.24
N TYR A 210 9.56 -8.16 -7.72
CA TYR A 210 10.76 -8.72 -7.11
C TYR A 210 11.97 -8.47 -8.01
N PHE A 211 13.12 -8.25 -7.40
CA PHE A 211 14.42 -8.07 -8.05
C PHE A 211 15.34 -9.25 -7.67
N PRO A 212 15.46 -10.26 -8.54
CA PRO A 212 16.17 -11.50 -8.20
C PRO A 212 17.61 -11.32 -7.73
N ASP A 213 17.93 -12.04 -6.66
CA ASP A 213 19.24 -12.14 -6.01
C ASP A 213 19.81 -10.82 -5.48
N ARG A 214 19.03 -9.72 -5.47
CA ARG A 214 19.45 -8.52 -4.74
C ARG A 214 19.43 -8.80 -3.24
N ILE A 215 20.56 -8.57 -2.58
CA ILE A 215 20.68 -8.75 -1.12
C ILE A 215 19.96 -7.61 -0.36
N LYS A 216 19.86 -6.43 -0.97
CA LYS A 216 19.19 -5.24 -0.42
C LYS A 216 18.23 -4.69 -1.46
N TYR A 217 17.05 -4.25 -1.03
CA TYR A 217 15.98 -3.77 -1.91
C TYR A 217 15.66 -4.78 -3.00
N ASP A 218 15.27 -5.97 -2.58
CA ASP A 218 14.90 -7.08 -3.45
C ASP A 218 13.48 -6.95 -4.02
N GLY A 219 12.84 -5.80 -3.85
CA GLY A 219 11.52 -5.54 -4.39
C GLY A 219 11.23 -4.06 -4.63
N GLY A 220 10.13 -3.83 -5.33
CA GLY A 220 9.59 -2.51 -5.63
C GLY A 220 8.16 -2.62 -6.12
N PHE A 221 7.67 -1.59 -6.80
CA PHE A 221 6.35 -1.64 -7.41
C PHE A 221 6.34 -1.09 -8.84
N LEU A 222 5.42 -1.62 -9.65
CA LEU A 222 4.90 -0.88 -10.80
C LEU A 222 3.78 0.04 -10.31
N TYR A 223 3.78 1.30 -10.71
CA TYR A 223 2.81 2.29 -10.26
C TYR A 223 1.94 2.78 -11.42
N PHE A 224 0.63 2.87 -11.21
CA PHE A 224 -0.32 3.34 -12.19
C PHE A 224 -1.33 4.30 -11.56
N VAL A 225 -1.27 5.57 -11.95
CA VAL A 225 -2.12 6.63 -11.42
C VAL A 225 -3.38 6.77 -12.27
N TYR A 226 -4.55 6.92 -11.64
CA TYR A 226 -5.82 7.06 -12.32
C TYR A 226 -5.96 8.47 -12.93
N ASP A 227 -6.10 8.53 -14.25
CA ASP A 227 -6.38 9.77 -14.97
C ASP A 227 -7.89 9.99 -15.03
N LYS A 228 -8.41 10.93 -14.23
CA LYS A 228 -9.84 11.31 -14.16
C LYS A 228 -10.42 11.69 -15.53
N THR A 229 -9.63 12.35 -16.38
CA THR A 229 -10.08 12.84 -17.68
C THR A 229 -10.24 11.68 -18.66
N LYS A 230 -9.25 10.78 -18.70
CA LYS A 230 -9.23 9.62 -19.59
C LYS A 230 -9.97 8.40 -19.02
N LYS A 231 -10.36 8.46 -17.75
CA LYS A 231 -11.01 7.38 -16.98
C LYS A 231 -10.24 6.06 -17.03
N GLN A 232 -8.92 6.14 -16.93
CA GLN A 232 -8.04 4.98 -17.08
C GLN A 232 -6.77 5.14 -16.23
N PHE A 233 -6.17 4.02 -15.84
CA PHE A 233 -4.89 4.02 -15.13
C PHE A 233 -3.73 4.26 -16.10
N ILE A 234 -2.79 5.14 -15.72
CA ILE A 234 -1.61 5.52 -16.50
C ILE A 234 -0.36 5.13 -15.72
N ARG A 235 0.52 4.35 -16.35
CA ARG A 235 1.79 3.93 -15.74
C ARG A 235 2.67 5.14 -15.43
N ASN A 236 3.21 5.17 -14.22
CA ASN A 236 4.09 6.24 -13.75
C ASN A 236 5.50 5.71 -13.52
N THR A 237 6.31 5.72 -14.58
CA THR A 237 7.69 5.21 -14.54
C THR A 237 8.60 6.02 -13.62
N LYS A 238 8.30 7.30 -13.37
CA LYS A 238 9.08 8.13 -12.43
C LYS A 238 8.95 7.64 -10.99
N LEU A 239 7.76 7.16 -10.60
CA LEU A 239 7.60 6.51 -9.29
C LEU A 239 8.33 5.16 -9.26
N GLU A 240 8.32 4.41 -10.36
CA GLU A 240 9.01 3.11 -10.47
C GLU A 240 10.53 3.25 -10.29
N GLU A 241 11.13 4.36 -10.73
CA GLU A 241 12.55 4.69 -10.49
C GLU A 241 12.91 4.84 -9.01
N LEU A 242 11.91 5.12 -8.15
CA LEU A 242 12.08 5.16 -6.70
C LEU A 242 11.82 3.81 -6.02
N GLU A 243 11.46 2.77 -6.79
CA GLU A 243 11.24 1.39 -6.37
C GLU A 243 10.14 1.23 -5.30
N TYR A 244 10.51 1.26 -4.01
CA TYR A 244 9.60 1.01 -2.88
C TYR A 244 9.27 2.33 -2.15
N LEU A 245 7.98 2.69 -2.12
CA LEU A 245 7.49 3.93 -1.54
C LEU A 245 6.45 3.68 -0.45
N HIS A 246 6.53 4.46 0.62
CA HIS A 246 5.53 4.53 1.68
C HIS A 246 4.70 5.81 1.52
N PHE A 247 3.37 5.68 1.39
CA PHE A 247 2.47 6.81 1.19
C PHE A 247 1.86 7.24 2.52
N ASP A 248 2.11 8.49 2.90
CA ASP A 248 1.61 9.10 4.12
C ASP A 248 0.44 10.04 3.77
N GLN A 249 -0.78 9.51 3.82
CA GLN A 249 -2.00 10.26 3.50
C GLN A 249 -2.20 11.48 4.42
N ARG A 250 -1.74 11.40 5.68
CA ARG A 250 -1.90 12.46 6.67
C ARG A 250 -1.10 13.69 6.25
N ASN A 251 0.16 13.48 5.91
CA ASN A 251 1.05 14.57 5.51
C ASN A 251 0.92 14.91 4.02
N LYS A 252 0.25 14.06 3.23
CA LYS A 252 0.16 14.12 1.77
C LYS A 252 1.55 14.11 1.14
N GLU A 253 2.36 13.19 1.63
CA GLU A 253 3.76 13.00 1.29
C GLU A 253 4.00 11.51 1.08
N PHE A 254 5.00 11.15 0.29
CA PHE A 254 5.48 9.78 0.24
C PHE A 254 6.97 9.73 0.52
N ILE A 255 7.41 8.61 1.08
CA ILE A 255 8.73 8.45 1.68
C ILE A 255 9.41 7.28 0.99
N LYS A 256 10.65 7.51 0.57
CA LYS A 256 11.59 6.46 0.19
C LYS A 256 12.55 6.26 1.36
N TYR A 257 12.56 5.05 1.91
CA TYR A 257 13.51 4.63 2.94
C TYR A 257 14.67 3.91 2.28
N GLU A 258 15.89 4.33 2.58
CA GLU A 258 17.12 3.72 2.09
C GLU A 258 18.05 3.41 3.27
N ALA A 259 18.40 2.13 3.49
CA ALA A 259 19.51 1.70 4.31
C ALA A 259 20.61 1.06 3.44
N ASP A 260 21.86 1.51 3.58
CA ASP A 260 22.99 0.92 2.84
C ASP A 260 23.50 -0.40 3.46
N GLY A 261 22.93 -0.79 4.61
CA GLY A 261 23.25 -1.96 5.43
C GLY A 261 24.63 -1.95 6.09
N ASN A 262 25.27 -0.79 6.17
CA ASN A 262 26.45 -0.47 6.99
C ASN A 262 26.07 0.63 7.99
N GLY A 263 24.86 0.52 8.58
CA GLY A 263 24.34 1.50 9.54
C GLY A 263 24.04 2.90 8.99
N ASN A 264 24.12 3.13 7.66
CA ASN A 264 23.74 4.41 7.07
C ASN A 264 22.32 4.35 6.52
N GLU A 265 21.51 5.34 6.88
CA GLU A 265 20.10 5.44 6.55
C GLU A 265 19.78 6.80 5.93
N THR A 266 18.87 6.80 4.96
CA THR A 266 18.40 7.97 4.23
C THR A 266 16.90 7.88 4.01
N ASP A 267 16.19 8.88 4.52
CA ASP A 267 14.75 9.05 4.26
C ASP A 267 14.55 10.24 3.34
N SER A 268 13.99 9.98 2.16
CA SER A 268 13.65 11.01 1.17
C SER A 268 12.14 11.21 1.13
N TYR A 269 11.69 12.41 1.47
CA TYR A 269 10.28 12.79 1.53
C TYR A 269 9.91 13.60 0.30
N TYR A 270 8.83 13.20 -0.35
CA TYR A 270 8.35 13.79 -1.58
C TYR A 270 6.93 14.28 -1.44
N LYS A 271 6.60 15.36 -2.15
CA LYS A 271 5.26 15.91 -2.22
C LYS A 271 4.76 15.95 -3.65
N TRP A 272 3.52 15.52 -3.86
CA TRP A 272 2.86 15.63 -5.14
C TRP A 272 2.40 17.08 -5.40
N SER A 273 2.68 17.59 -6.59
CA SER A 273 2.23 18.91 -7.04
C SER A 273 2.31 19.00 -8.55
N ASN A 274 1.34 19.67 -9.20
CA ASN A 274 1.35 19.92 -10.65
C ASN A 274 1.59 18.65 -11.51
N ASN A 275 0.92 17.54 -11.18
CA ASN A 275 1.07 16.23 -11.85
C ASN A 275 2.50 15.69 -11.87
N ASN A 276 3.31 16.08 -10.88
CA ASN A 276 4.65 15.58 -10.66
C ASN A 276 4.90 15.47 -9.15
N PHE A 277 6.06 14.99 -8.75
CA PHE A 277 6.48 14.98 -7.35
C PHE A 277 7.84 15.63 -7.18
N TYR A 278 8.07 16.15 -5.97
CA TYR A 278 9.24 16.95 -5.64
C TYR A 278 9.78 16.53 -4.28
N LEU A 279 11.10 16.36 -4.19
CA LEU A 279 11.78 16.17 -2.91
C LEU A 279 11.58 17.45 -2.06
N ILE A 280 11.12 17.28 -0.83
CA ILE A 280 10.87 18.38 0.12
C ILE A 280 11.75 18.28 1.37
N LYS A 281 12.20 17.07 1.72
CA LYS A 281 13.06 16.84 2.87
C LYS A 281 13.90 15.58 2.66
N LYS A 282 15.14 15.61 3.09
CA LYS A 282 16.04 14.45 3.20
C LYS A 282 16.55 14.37 4.64
N VAL A 283 16.51 13.19 5.23
CA VAL A 283 17.05 12.91 6.57
C VAL A 283 18.10 11.82 6.39
N GLU A 284 19.33 12.08 6.84
CA GLU A 284 20.47 11.20 6.65
C GLU A 284 21.13 10.92 7.99
N SER A 285 21.24 9.65 8.35
CA SER A 285 21.94 9.16 9.55
C SER A 285 23.06 8.23 9.11
N PHE A 286 24.24 8.36 9.71
CA PHE A 286 25.42 7.56 9.34
C PHE A 286 25.99 6.88 10.57
N GLU A 287 26.51 5.65 10.42
CA GLU A 287 27.06 4.85 11.53
C GLU A 287 28.20 5.60 12.26
N ASP A 288 29.05 6.29 11.49
CA ASP A 288 30.22 7.02 12.00
C ASP A 288 29.88 8.44 12.52
N SER A 289 28.59 8.82 12.57
CA SER A 289 28.15 10.14 13.00
C SER A 289 27.12 10.05 14.13
N ASP A 290 27.36 10.77 15.22
CA ASP A 290 26.39 10.92 16.31
C ASP A 290 25.23 11.87 15.97
N LYS A 291 25.33 12.57 14.83
CA LYS A 291 24.35 13.54 14.36
C LYS A 291 23.62 13.06 13.12
N THR A 292 22.33 13.38 13.06
CA THR A 292 21.48 13.21 11.89
C THR A 292 21.48 14.51 11.08
N THR A 293 21.74 14.42 9.77
CA THR A 293 21.69 15.56 8.85
C THR A 293 20.30 15.69 8.25
N TYR A 294 19.77 16.90 8.26
CA TYR A 294 18.49 17.27 7.68
C TYR A 294 18.72 18.26 6.55
N THR A 295 18.18 17.98 5.37
CA THR A 295 18.15 18.91 4.24
C THR A 295 16.70 19.19 3.85
N GLU A 296 16.31 20.46 3.81
CA GLU A 296 14.95 20.91 3.46
C GLU A 296 14.95 21.60 2.09
N TYR A 297 13.90 21.37 1.32
CA TYR A 297 13.71 21.89 -0.02
C TYR A 297 12.36 22.58 -0.15
N GLU A 298 12.32 23.67 -0.92
CA GLU A 298 11.08 24.31 -1.35
C GLU A 298 10.82 24.02 -2.83
N ILE A 299 9.54 23.89 -3.20
CA ILE A 299 9.14 23.74 -4.61
C ILE A 299 9.09 25.14 -5.23
N LYS A 300 10.08 25.47 -6.07
CA LYS A 300 10.14 26.74 -6.81
C LYS A 300 10.27 26.47 -8.30
N ASN A 301 9.40 27.08 -9.11
CA ASN A 301 9.38 26.91 -10.56
C ASN A 301 9.42 25.43 -10.99
N ASN A 302 8.59 24.59 -10.36
CA ASN A 302 8.53 23.14 -10.62
C ASN A 302 9.86 22.41 -10.42
N LYS A 303 10.65 22.83 -9.42
CA LYS A 303 11.91 22.17 -9.00
C LYS A 303 12.03 22.19 -7.48
N SER A 304 12.67 21.17 -6.92
CA SER A 304 13.12 21.16 -5.53
C SER A 304 14.36 22.04 -5.39
N VAL A 305 14.25 23.14 -4.65
CA VAL A 305 15.35 24.07 -4.37
C VAL A 305 15.72 23.94 -2.91
N LYS A 306 16.97 23.53 -2.63
CA LYS A 306 17.49 23.43 -1.26
C LYS A 306 17.41 24.80 -0.58
N VAL A 307 16.79 24.85 0.61
CA VAL A 307 16.65 26.08 1.40
C VAL A 307 17.39 26.02 2.73
N LYS A 308 17.60 24.83 3.28
CA LYS A 308 18.22 24.67 4.58
C LYS A 308 18.95 23.33 4.67
N GLN A 309 20.06 23.31 5.40
CA GLN A 309 20.71 22.09 5.86
C GLN A 309 21.21 22.31 7.29
N TYR A 310 20.98 21.33 8.16
CA TYR A 310 21.38 21.38 9.56
C TYR A 310 21.58 19.97 10.12
N GLN A 311 22.22 19.88 11.28
CA GLN A 311 22.41 18.64 12.02
C GLN A 311 21.69 18.71 13.37
N LYS A 312 21.13 17.59 13.82
CA LYS A 312 20.62 17.40 15.19
C LYS A 312 21.25 16.17 15.80
#